data_AF-A0A497F2P8-F1
#
_entry.id   AF-A0A497F2P8-F1
#
_cell.length_a   1.000
_cell.length_b   1.000
_cell.length_c   1.000
_cell.angle_alpha   90.00
_cell.angle_beta   90.00
_cell.angle_gamma   90.00
#
_symmetry.space_group_name_H-M   'P 1'
#
loop_
_entity.id
_entity.type
_entity.pdbx_description
1 polymer ?
#
loop_
_entity_poly.entity_id
_entity_poly.type
_entity_poly.pdbx_seq_one_letter_code
_entity_poly.pdbx_strand_id
1 'polypeptide(L)' 'MYNTAIFCTPSGEVYEQDKINSTTPEKLWGYSGGRDLNVFKVRDVKIGVAICYDVEFPELVRALK' A
#
# COMPACT_ATOMS: atom_id res chain seq x y z
N MET A 1 1.59 13.44 -6.34
CA MET A 1 0.99 13.16 -5.02
C MET A 1 0.65 11.68 -4.97
N TYR A 2 0.69 11.03 -3.80
CA TYR A 2 0.36 9.60 -3.66
C TYR A 2 -0.71 9.41 -2.59
N ASN A 3 -1.56 8.40 -2.81
CA ASN A 3 -2.49 7.94 -1.79
C ASN A 3 -1.72 6.89 -0.98
N THR A 4 -1.25 7.29 0.19
CA THR A 4 -0.27 6.53 0.98
C THR A 4 -0.92 6.07 2.28
N ALA A 5 -0.87 4.77 2.55
CA ALA A 5 -1.19 4.22 3.85
C ALA A 5 0.05 4.26 4.76
N ILE A 6 -0.13 4.76 5.97
CA ILE A 6 0.92 4.82 7.00
C ILE A 6 0.63 3.76 8.06
N PHE A 7 1.63 2.95 8.37
CA PHE A 7 1.58 1.95 9.44
C PHE A 7 2.65 2.25 10.48
N CYS A 8 2.23 2.52 11.73
CA CYS A 8 3.13 2.86 12.83
C CYS A 8 3.19 1.71 13.85
N THR A 9 4.40 1.35 14.28
CA THR A 9 4.60 0.34 15.34
C THR A 9 4.66 0.98 16.72
N PRO A 10 4.44 0.21 17.80
CA PRO A 10 4.68 0.67 19.16
C PRO A 10 6.15 1.04 19.45
N SER A 11 7.11 0.51 18.67
CA SER A 11 8.53 0.90 18.74
C SER A 11 8.82 2.25 18.08
N GLY A 12 7.82 2.87 17.43
CA GLY A 12 7.96 4.15 16.74
C GLY A 12 8.45 4.04 15.30
N GLU A 13 8.55 2.83 14.74
CA GLU A 13 8.85 2.64 13.33
C GLU A 13 7.63 2.98 12.48
N VAL A 14 7.89 3.58 11.32
CA VAL A 14 6.85 4.00 10.36
C VAL A 14 7.12 3.32 9.04
N TYR A 15 6.08 2.69 8.50
CA TYR A 15 6.08 2.02 7.21
C TYR A 15 5.03 2.67 6.31
N GLU A 16 5.31 2.69 5.02
CA GLU A 16 4.46 3.35 4.03
C GLU A 16 4.15 2.40 2.87
N GLN A 17 2.92 2.48 2.37
CA GLN A 17 2.51 1.81 1.14
C GLN A 17 1.71 2.79 0.29
N ASP A 18 2.25 3.09 -0.90
CA ASP A 18 1.52 3.84 -1.91
C ASP A 18 0.50 2.95 -2.62
N LYS A 19 -0.69 3.48 -2.85
CA LYS A 19 -1.73 2.80 -3.63
C LYS A 19 -1.23 2.54 -5.05
N ILE A 20 -1.27 1.29 -5.50
CA ILE A 20 -0.77 0.92 -6.83
C ILE A 20 -1.77 1.33 -7.92
N ASN A 21 -3.05 0.98 -7.74
CA ASN A 21 -4.09 1.22 -8.74
C ASN A 21 -4.89 2.48 -8.44
N SER A 22 -4.36 3.65 -8.83
CA SER A 22 -5.12 4.90 -8.75
C SER A 22 -6.39 4.84 -9.60
N THR A 23 -7.50 5.20 -8.99
CA THR A 23 -8.81 5.33 -9.66
C THR A 23 -8.86 6.61 -10.50
N THR A 24 -9.82 6.69 -11.42
CA THR A 24 -9.99 7.86 -12.29
C THR A 24 -10.13 9.18 -11.51
N PRO A 25 -10.95 9.28 -10.44
CA PRO A 25 -11.04 10.51 -9.65
C PRO A 25 -9.70 10.91 -9.02
N GLU A 26 -8.95 9.96 -8.47
CA GLU A 26 -7.63 10.22 -7.86
C GLU A 26 -6.64 10.79 -8.89
N LYS A 27 -6.62 10.22 -10.10
CA LYS A 27 -5.79 10.72 -11.21
C LYS A 27 -6.15 12.15 -11.59
N LEU A 28 -7.45 12.49 -11.63
CA LEU A 28 -7.92 13.84 -11.92
C LEU A 28 -7.53 14.85 -10.82
N TRP A 29 -7.39 14.40 -9.58
CA TRP A 29 -6.87 15.20 -8.47
C TRP A 29 -5.33 15.25 -8.41
N GLY A 30 -4.62 14.66 -9.37
CA GLY A 30 -3.16 14.70 -9.45
C GLY A 30 -2.45 13.63 -8.60
N TYR A 31 -3.16 12.59 -8.16
CA TYR A 31 -2.56 11.42 -7.52
C TYR A 31 -2.01 10.46 -8.57
N SER A 32 -0.81 9.96 -8.30
CA SER A 32 -0.13 8.93 -9.09
C SER A 32 -0.22 7.58 -8.38
N GLY A 33 -0.11 6.50 -9.16
CA GLY A 33 0.01 5.15 -8.63
C GLY A 33 1.42 4.88 -8.15
N GLY A 34 1.54 4.20 -7.01
CA GLY A 34 2.79 3.63 -6.53
C GLY A 34 3.33 2.56 -7.48
N ARG A 35 4.57 2.15 -7.27
CA ARG A 35 5.23 1.10 -8.07
C ARG A 35 5.68 -0.09 -7.25
N ASP A 36 5.90 0.12 -5.95
CA ASP A 36 6.49 -0.87 -5.06
C ASP A 36 5.40 -1.50 -4.19
N LEU A 37 5.46 -2.82 -4.04
CA LEU A 37 4.67 -3.57 -3.08
C LEU A 37 5.55 -3.92 -1.90
N ASN A 38 5.25 -3.33 -0.75
CA ASN A 38 6.03 -3.48 0.46
C ASN A 38 5.40 -4.53 1.37
N VAL A 39 6.20 -5.47 1.84
CA VAL A 39 5.87 -6.37 2.95
C VAL A 39 6.81 -6.03 4.10
N PHE A 40 6.25 -5.56 5.20
CA PHE A 40 7.01 -5.23 6.39
C PHE A 40 6.90 -6.33 7.43
N LYS A 41 7.95 -6.50 8.22
CA LYS A 41 8.03 -7.51 9.27
C LYS A 41 8.02 -6.82 10.62
N VAL A 42 7.00 -7.11 11.44
CA VAL A 42 6.90 -6.64 12.81
C VAL A 42 6.94 -7.86 13.72
N ARG A 43 8.05 -8.02 14.45
CA ARG A 43 8.34 -9.24 15.20
C ARG A 43 8.30 -10.46 14.27
N ASP A 44 7.38 -11.40 14.50
CA ASP A 44 7.23 -12.62 13.69
C ASP A 44 6.07 -12.55 12.69
N VAL A 45 5.43 -11.38 12.55
CA VAL A 45 4.30 -11.17 11.64
C VAL A 45 4.77 -10.38 10.42
N LYS A 46 4.47 -10.91 9.23
CA LYS A 46 4.56 -10.16 7.99
C LYS A 46 3.24 -9.44 7.73
N ILE A 47 3.32 -8.20 7.30
CA ILE A 47 2.17 -7.36 7.03
C ILE A 47 2.37 -6.75 5.65
N GLY A 48 1.35 -6.88 4.81
CA GLY A 48 1.22 -6.18 3.54
C GLY A 48 -0.03 -5.32 3.57
N VAL A 49 -0.03 -4.24 2.79
CA VAL A 49 -1.16 -3.30 2.70
C VAL A 49 -1.60 -3.19 1.24
N ALA A 50 -2.90 -3.26 1.01
CA ALA A 50 -3.53 -2.96 -0.28
C ALA A 50 -4.61 -1.90 -0.04
N ILE A 51 -4.72 -0.90 -0.92
CA ILE A 51 -5.57 0.26 -0.69
C ILE A 51 -6.79 0.22 -1.62
N CYS A 52 -7.97 0.01 -1.03
CA CYS A 52 -9.27 0.11 -1.71
C CYS A 52 -9.30 -0.74 -2.99
N TYR A 53 -9.23 -0.10 -4.16
CA TYR A 53 -9.35 -0.74 -5.47
C TYR A 53 -8.25 -1.77 -5.77
N ASP A 54 -7.13 -1.74 -5.04
CA ASP A 54 -6.09 -2.77 -5.16
C ASP A 54 -6.62 -4.20 -4.87
N VAL A 55 -7.70 -4.35 -4.09
CA VAL A 55 -8.32 -5.66 -3.77
C VAL A 55 -8.91 -6.35 -5.00
N GLU A 56 -9.28 -5.59 -6.04
CA GLU A 56 -9.82 -6.11 -7.29
C GLU A 56 -8.74 -6.73 -8.20
N PHE A 57 -7.46 -6.69 -7.78
CA PHE A 57 -6.31 -7.25 -8.49
C PHE A 57 -5.70 -8.39 -7.67
N PRO A 58 -6.21 -9.64 -7.81
CA PRO A 58 -5.79 -10.77 -7.00
C PRO A 58 -4.28 -11.06 -7.07
N GLU A 59 -3.64 -10.79 -8.20
CA GLU A 59 -2.20 -10.96 -8.40
C GLU A 59 -1.39 -10.07 -7.46
N LEU A 60 -1.84 -8.83 -7.26
CA LEU A 60 -1.22 -7.85 -6.38
C LEU A 60 -1.32 -8.31 -4.92
N VAL A 61 -2.54 -8.64 -4.47
CA VAL A 61 -2.77 -9.10 -3.10
C VAL A 61 -2.01 -10.41 -2.82
N ARG A 62 -1.94 -11.30 -3.81
CA ARG A 62 -1.16 -12.53 -3.69
C ARG A 62 0.34 -12.28 -3.67
N ALA A 63 0.87 -11.20 -4.24
CA ALA A 63 2.30 -10.92 -4.19
C ALA A 63 2.77 -10.47 -2.78
N LEU A 64 1.86 -10.00 -1.93
CA LEU A 64 2.13 -9.59 -0.55
C LEU A 64 2.30 -10.81 0.39
N LYS A 65 3.47 -11.47 0.36
CA LYS A 65 3.78 -12.69 1.16
C LYS A 65 5.04 -12.62 2.02
#